data_AF-A0A8D2MM94-F1
#
_entry.id   AF-A0A8D2MM94-F1
#
_cell.length_a   1.000
_cell.length_b   1.000
_cell.length_c   1.000
_cell.angle_alpha   90.00
_cell.angle_beta   90.00
_cell.angle_gamma   90.00
#
_symmetry.space_group_name_H-M   'P 1'
#
loop_
_entity.id
_entity.type
_entity.pdbx_description
1 polymer ?
#
loop_
_entity_poly.entity_id
_entity_poly.type
_entity_poly.pdbx_seq_one_letter_code
_entity_poly.pdbx_strand_id
1 'polypeptide(L)'
;MQAERQLGRAFRSPAAMEGGAFILVLALAVALAESAAPCQLSGLWTNDQDSQMEISVLRDNGDFHGQYLTRVTLSGSCAQVSPLRGAQQQLGGEGWPTFAFTVRWDKFSNATTAFVGQCFVDAGGKEMLSTTWLLREAVGSLEEDWKATRVGRNVFSRKRTPKGKILPNSSPLCEAVSLPGP
;
A
#
# COMPACT_ATOMS: atom_id res chain seq x y z
N MET A 1 30.52 15.41 -86.04
CA MET A 1 29.16 15.85 -85.65
C MET A 1 28.53 14.68 -84.90
N GLN A 2 28.00 14.92 -83.69
CA GLN A 2 27.33 13.98 -82.73
C GLN A 2 28.30 13.00 -82.00
N ALA A 3 28.55 13.03 -80.68
CA ALA A 3 27.67 13.05 -79.47
C ALA A 3 26.80 11.76 -79.42
N GLU A 4 26.80 10.88 -78.41
CA GLU A 4 26.82 11.03 -76.95
C GLU A 4 27.22 9.72 -76.23
N ARG A 5 27.72 9.88 -74.98
CA ARG A 5 27.37 9.25 -73.66
C ARG A 5 26.67 7.88 -73.63
N GLN A 6 26.73 7.06 -72.59
CA GLN A 6 27.57 6.78 -71.42
C GLN A 6 27.00 5.46 -70.86
N LEU A 7 27.87 4.66 -70.24
CA LEU A 7 27.61 3.34 -69.64
C LEU A 7 26.82 3.48 -68.33
N GLY A 8 25.68 2.79 -68.19
CA GLY A 8 24.88 2.78 -66.96
C GLY A 8 24.19 1.45 -66.70
N ARG A 9 24.89 0.51 -66.04
CA ARG A 9 24.29 -0.68 -65.40
C ARG A 9 23.54 -0.22 -64.15
N ALA A 10 22.21 -0.28 -64.15
CA ALA A 10 21.42 -0.13 -62.94
C ALA A 10 21.53 -1.44 -62.12
N PHE A 11 22.25 -1.35 -61.01
CA PHE A 11 22.34 -2.37 -59.96
C PHE A 11 20.96 -2.50 -59.30
N ARG A 12 20.41 -3.72 -59.24
CA ARG A 12 19.25 -4.04 -58.39
C ARG A 12 19.66 -3.84 -56.93
N SER A 13 19.04 -2.90 -56.23
CA SER A 13 19.02 -2.89 -54.76
C SER A 13 17.75 -3.57 -54.26
N PRO A 14 17.82 -4.60 -53.40
CA PRO A 14 16.71 -4.95 -52.54
C PRO A 14 16.74 -3.99 -51.35
N ALA A 15 15.88 -2.97 -51.35
CA ALA A 15 15.72 -2.13 -50.18
C ALA A 15 14.90 -2.90 -49.13
N ALA A 16 15.52 -3.04 -47.96
CA ALA A 16 15.05 -3.77 -46.79
C ALA A 16 13.64 -3.34 -46.35
N MET A 17 12.74 -4.32 -46.25
CA MET A 17 11.39 -4.20 -45.67
C MET A 17 11.26 -5.20 -44.50
N GLU A 18 12.19 -5.18 -43.54
CA GLU A 18 12.05 -5.99 -42.31
C GLU A 18 12.37 -5.22 -41.02
N GLY A 19 13.07 -4.07 -41.09
CA GLY A 19 13.45 -3.30 -39.89
C GLY A 19 12.28 -2.54 -39.23
N GLY A 20 11.28 -2.12 -40.01
CA GLY A 20 10.17 -1.31 -39.48
C GLY A 20 9.21 -2.09 -38.58
N ALA A 21 8.90 -3.34 -38.94
CA ALA A 21 8.03 -4.21 -38.15
C ALA A 21 8.70 -4.63 -36.83
N PHE A 22 10.00 -4.96 -36.87
CA PHE A 22 10.77 -5.27 -35.67
C PHE A 22 10.88 -4.10 -34.70
N ILE A 23 11.12 -2.89 -35.20
CA ILE A 23 11.17 -1.67 -34.35
C ILE A 23 9.79 -1.36 -33.77
N LEU A 24 8.70 -1.54 -34.53
CA LEU A 24 7.34 -1.33 -34.03
C LEU A 24 6.96 -2.35 -32.95
N VAL A 25 7.33 -3.62 -33.12
CA VAL A 25 7.11 -4.68 -32.13
C VAL A 25 7.95 -4.44 -30.88
N LEU A 26 9.21 -4.01 -31.00
CA LEU A 26 10.05 -3.65 -29.86
C LEU A 26 9.49 -2.44 -29.10
N ALA A 27 9.06 -1.41 -29.81
CA ALA A 27 8.45 -0.22 -29.20
C ALA A 27 7.12 -0.55 -28.50
N LEU A 28 6.31 -1.44 -29.07
CA LEU A 28 5.08 -1.94 -28.45
C LEU A 28 5.39 -2.80 -27.21
N ALA A 29 6.42 -3.64 -27.24
CA ALA A 29 6.85 -4.42 -26.09
C ALA A 29 7.40 -3.55 -24.95
N VAL A 30 8.11 -2.46 -25.27
CA VAL A 30 8.60 -1.49 -24.28
C VAL A 30 7.47 -0.62 -23.72
N ALA A 31 6.48 -0.23 -24.53
CA ALA A 31 5.30 0.50 -24.07
C ALA A 31 4.37 -0.35 -23.20
N LEU A 32 4.32 -1.67 -23.42
CA LEU A 32 3.62 -2.63 -22.55
C LEU A 32 4.41 -2.97 -21.28
N ALA A 33 5.71 -2.66 -21.25
CA ALA A 33 6.55 -2.69 -20.06
C ALA A 33 6.44 -1.36 -19.29
N GLU A 34 5.24 -0.85 -19.08
CA GLU A 34 5.00 0.03 -17.94
C GLU A 34 5.27 -0.82 -16.69
N SER A 35 6.43 -0.63 -16.07
CA SER A 35 6.69 -1.17 -14.75
C SER A 35 5.55 -0.69 -13.86
N ALA A 36 4.67 -1.61 -13.42
CA ALA A 36 3.58 -1.30 -12.52
C ALA A 36 4.16 -0.46 -11.37
N ALA A 37 3.60 0.73 -11.16
CA ALA A 37 4.13 1.66 -10.17
C ALA A 37 4.30 0.92 -8.84
N PRO A 38 5.45 1.07 -8.16
CA PRO A 38 5.70 0.36 -6.91
C PRO A 38 4.60 0.72 -5.93
N CYS A 39 4.07 -0.28 -5.21
CA CYS A 39 3.04 0.02 -4.23
C CYS A 39 3.55 1.04 -3.20
N GLN A 40 2.77 2.09 -3.00
CA GLN A 40 3.10 3.18 -2.10
C GLN A 40 2.31 3.07 -0.78
N LEU A 41 2.98 2.84 0.35
CA LEU A 41 2.30 2.73 1.65
C LEU A 41 1.66 4.03 2.13
N SER A 42 2.24 5.19 1.81
CA SER A 42 1.70 6.47 2.27
C SER A 42 0.27 6.71 1.77
N GLY A 43 -0.56 7.34 2.61
CA GLY A 43 -1.93 7.67 2.31
C GLY A 43 -2.94 6.93 3.20
N LEU A 44 -4.20 6.95 2.76
CA LEU A 44 -5.34 6.43 3.52
C LEU A 44 -5.74 5.02 3.07
N TRP A 45 -5.97 4.18 4.07
CA TRP A 45 -6.29 2.78 3.92
C TRP A 45 -7.53 2.43 4.73
N THR A 46 -8.29 1.44 4.27
CA THR A 46 -9.40 0.85 5.03
C THR A 46 -9.34 -0.66 4.89
N ASN A 47 -9.51 -1.37 6.00
CA ASN A 47 -9.53 -2.83 6.00
C ASN A 47 -10.94 -3.42 5.82
N ASP A 48 -10.97 -4.74 5.71
CA ASP A 48 -12.14 -5.60 5.63
C ASP A 48 -13.08 -5.55 6.86
N GLN A 49 -12.69 -4.82 7.90
CA GLN A 49 -13.49 -4.57 9.11
C GLN A 49 -13.80 -3.08 9.30
N ASP A 50 -13.68 -2.27 8.25
CA ASP A 50 -13.89 -0.80 8.25
C ASP A 50 -12.97 0.00 9.18
N SER A 51 -11.89 -0.61 9.69
CA SER A 51 -10.84 0.13 10.38
C SER A 51 -10.03 0.94 9.39
N GLN A 52 -9.60 2.12 9.79
CA GLN A 52 -8.95 3.08 8.91
C GLN A 52 -7.54 3.36 9.39
N MET A 53 -6.66 3.61 8.43
CA MET A 53 -5.26 3.87 8.70
C MET A 53 -4.75 4.97 7.76
N GLU A 54 -3.96 5.89 8.30
CA GLU A 54 -3.24 6.90 7.56
C GLU A 54 -1.76 6.72 7.80
N ILE A 55 -0.99 6.51 6.72
CA ILE A 55 0.46 6.39 6.77
C ILE A 55 1.05 7.67 6.18
N SER A 56 1.99 8.29 6.91
CA SER A 56 2.73 9.46 6.43
C SER A 56 3.56 9.12 5.19
N VAL A 57 4.12 10.14 4.55
CA VAL A 57 5.23 9.92 3.62
C VAL A 57 6.34 9.15 4.34
N LEU A 58 6.89 8.13 3.68
CA LEU A 58 8.00 7.33 4.18
C LEU A 58 9.29 8.14 4.13
N ARG A 59 10.16 7.94 5.11
CA ARG A 59 11.51 8.48 5.11
C ARG A 59 12.41 7.67 4.16
N ASP A 60 13.55 8.26 3.79
CA ASP A 60 14.54 7.63 2.90
C ASP A 60 15.12 6.32 3.43
N ASN A 61 14.96 6.01 4.72
CA ASN A 61 15.36 4.73 5.32
C ASN A 61 14.21 3.71 5.40
N GLY A 62 13.03 4.03 4.86
CA GLY A 62 11.83 3.19 4.91
C GLY A 62 10.95 3.39 6.15
N ASP A 63 11.37 4.19 7.13
CA ASP A 63 10.57 4.45 8.33
C ASP A 63 9.34 5.29 8.03
N PHE A 64 8.24 4.99 8.72
CA PHE A 64 7.02 5.79 8.66
C PHE A 64 6.33 5.89 10.02
N HIS A 65 5.49 6.91 10.12
CA HIS A 65 4.55 7.09 11.21
C HIS A 65 3.15 7.25 10.64
N GLY A 66 2.15 7.24 11.52
CA GLY A 66 0.78 7.39 11.07
C GLY A 66 -0.23 7.35 12.21
N GLN A 67 -1.47 7.15 11.81
CA GLN A 67 -2.61 7.05 12.70
C GLN A 67 -3.48 5.87 12.31
N TYR A 68 -4.05 5.19 13.30
CA TYR A 68 -4.94 4.06 13.14
C TYR A 68 -6.22 4.29 13.93
N LEU A 69 -7.37 4.11 13.28
CA LEU A 69 -8.68 4.13 13.91
C LEU A 69 -9.32 2.75 13.73
N THR A 70 -9.38 1.98 14.81
CA THR A 70 -10.05 0.68 14.77
C THR A 70 -11.57 0.86 14.78
N ARG A 71 -12.28 0.02 14.02
CA ARG A 71 -13.74 -0.09 14.10
C ARG A 71 -14.21 -0.96 15.26
N VAL A 72 -13.36 -1.89 15.69
CA VAL A 72 -13.66 -2.92 16.68
C VAL A 72 -12.73 -2.81 17.89
N THR A 73 -13.26 -3.03 19.09
CA THR A 73 -12.48 -3.05 20.34
C THR A 73 -12.86 -4.28 21.16
N LEU A 74 -11.91 -4.81 21.94
CA LEU A 74 -12.14 -5.98 22.78
C LEU A 74 -12.95 -5.65 24.04
N SER A 75 -12.61 -4.53 24.69
CA SER A 75 -13.18 -4.10 25.96
C SER A 75 -14.54 -3.42 25.83
N GLY A 76 -15.09 -3.31 24.61
CA GLY A 76 -16.26 -2.48 24.32
C GLY A 76 -16.02 -0.98 24.56
N SER A 77 -14.79 -0.58 24.91
CA SER A 77 -14.43 0.82 25.07
C SER A 77 -14.45 1.52 23.72
N CYS A 78 -14.78 2.81 23.76
CA CYS A 78 -14.82 3.67 22.58
C CYS A 78 -13.45 3.71 21.90
N ALA A 79 -13.38 3.25 20.66
CA ALA A 79 -12.17 3.35 19.84
C ALA A 79 -11.78 4.82 19.63
N GLN A 80 -10.50 5.10 19.82
CA GLN A 80 -9.90 6.41 19.56
C GLN A 80 -8.80 6.28 18.52
N VAL A 81 -8.45 7.38 17.86
CA VAL A 81 -7.32 7.41 16.93
C VAL A 81 -6.01 7.19 17.68
N SER A 82 -5.28 6.15 17.32
CA SER A 82 -4.04 5.71 17.95
C SER A 82 -2.83 5.89 17.03
N PRO A 83 -1.66 6.27 17.56
CA PRO A 83 -0.46 6.42 16.76
C PRO A 83 0.05 5.05 16.29
N LEU A 84 0.57 5.02 15.06
CA LEU A 84 1.33 3.89 14.54
C LEU A 84 2.74 4.31 14.10
N ARG A 85 3.68 3.35 14.19
CA ARG A 85 5.07 3.49 13.74
C ARG A 85 5.55 2.21 13.11
N GLY A 86 6.25 2.30 12.00
CA GLY A 86 6.72 1.13 11.27
C GLY A 86 7.86 1.43 10.31
N ALA A 87 8.26 0.40 9.59
CA ALA A 87 9.25 0.48 8.55
C ALA A 87 8.86 -0.42 7.37
N GLN A 88 9.19 0.04 6.18
CA GLN A 88 9.12 -0.74 4.95
C GLN A 88 10.51 -1.22 4.58
N GLN A 89 10.62 -2.49 4.22
CA GLN A 89 11.87 -3.01 3.66
C GLN A 89 12.17 -2.32 2.32
N GLN A 90 13.39 -1.84 2.16
CA GLN A 90 13.85 -1.35 0.87
C GLN A 90 14.07 -2.54 -0.07
N LEU A 91 13.40 -2.50 -1.22
CA LEU A 91 13.58 -3.51 -2.24
C LEU A 91 14.90 -3.25 -2.96
N GLY A 92 15.82 -4.23 -2.88
CA GLY A 92 17.01 -4.30 -3.72
C GLY A 92 16.88 -5.29 -4.89
N GLY A 93 15.71 -5.91 -5.10
CA GLY A 93 15.49 -7.00 -6.06
C GLY A 93 14.03 -7.17 -6.48
N GLU A 94 13.70 -8.33 -7.06
CA GLU A 94 12.35 -8.67 -7.56
C GLU A 94 11.38 -8.96 -6.41
N GLY A 95 10.23 -8.28 -6.40
CA GLY A 95 9.14 -8.52 -5.46
C GLY A 95 8.47 -7.24 -4.96
N TRP A 96 7.34 -7.38 -4.28
CA TRP A 96 6.65 -6.26 -3.65
C TRP A 96 7.14 -6.01 -2.22
N PRO A 97 7.13 -4.76 -1.72
CA PRO A 97 7.78 -4.45 -0.46
C PRO A 97 7.02 -5.04 0.72
N THR A 98 7.74 -5.71 1.61
CA THR A 98 7.25 -6.08 2.93
C THR A 98 7.40 -4.94 3.90
N PHE A 99 6.53 -4.87 4.91
CA PHE A 99 6.56 -3.85 5.93
C PHE A 99 6.03 -4.39 7.24
N ALA A 100 6.37 -3.69 8.33
CA ALA A 100 5.80 -3.95 9.63
C ALA A 100 5.54 -2.63 10.35
N PHE A 101 4.50 -2.60 11.18
CA PHE A 101 4.21 -1.46 12.04
C PHE A 101 3.58 -1.90 13.35
N THR A 102 3.67 -1.02 14.35
CA THR A 102 3.04 -1.17 15.65
C THR A 102 2.01 -0.08 15.84
N VAL A 103 0.91 -0.42 16.50
CA VAL A 103 -0.13 0.51 16.94
C VAL A 103 -0.16 0.49 18.46
N ARG A 104 -0.05 1.68 19.07
CA ARG A 104 -0.16 1.85 20.52
C ARG A 104 -1.55 2.34 20.86
N TRP A 105 -2.33 1.55 21.59
CA TRP A 105 -3.74 1.86 21.91
C TRP A 105 -3.91 2.81 23.10
N ASP A 106 -2.89 3.64 23.37
CA ASP A 106 -2.65 4.38 24.62
C ASP A 106 -3.78 5.33 25.08
N LYS A 107 -4.70 5.68 24.19
CA LYS A 107 -5.86 6.52 24.52
C LYS A 107 -7.06 5.76 25.10
N PHE A 108 -7.15 4.45 24.90
CA PHE A 108 -8.35 3.68 25.30
C PHE A 108 -8.09 2.21 25.71
N SER A 109 -6.82 1.76 25.65
CA SER A 109 -6.38 0.43 26.09
C SER A 109 -4.88 0.42 26.42
N ASN A 110 -4.46 -0.52 27.28
CA ASN A 110 -3.04 -0.77 27.56
C ASN A 110 -2.42 -1.81 26.62
N ALA A 111 -3.15 -2.25 25.60
CA ALA A 111 -2.68 -3.21 24.62
C ALA A 111 -1.77 -2.56 23.55
N THR A 112 -1.06 -3.40 22.81
CA THR A 112 -0.31 -3.03 21.60
C THR A 112 -0.60 -4.03 20.49
N THR A 113 -0.74 -3.56 19.25
CA THR A 113 -0.83 -4.47 18.09
C THR A 113 0.37 -4.30 17.19
N ALA A 114 1.00 -5.40 16.80
CA ALA A 114 1.99 -5.42 15.74
C ALA A 114 1.35 -6.00 14.47
N PHE A 115 1.58 -5.35 13.34
CA PHE A 115 1.21 -5.80 12.00
C PHE A 115 2.48 -6.09 11.20
N VAL A 116 2.44 -7.15 10.42
CA VAL A 116 3.44 -7.46 9.38
C VAL A 116 2.70 -7.80 8.10
N GLY A 117 3.21 -7.35 6.97
CA GLY A 117 2.55 -7.59 5.70
C GLY A 117 3.38 -7.27 4.49
N GLN A 118 2.71 -7.37 3.36
CA GLN A 118 3.25 -7.07 2.05
C GLN A 118 2.20 -6.28 1.27
N CYS A 119 2.67 -5.28 0.51
CA CYS A 119 1.78 -4.59 -0.40
C CYS A 119 1.75 -5.30 -1.76
N PHE A 120 0.62 -5.33 -2.45
CA PHE A 120 0.47 -5.87 -3.79
C PHE A 120 -0.25 -4.86 -4.68
N VAL A 121 0.08 -4.86 -5.97
CA VAL A 121 -0.68 -4.16 -7.02
C VAL A 121 -1.24 -5.21 -7.95
N ASP A 122 -2.55 -5.18 -8.21
CA ASP A 122 -3.17 -6.09 -9.18
C ASP A 122 -3.01 -5.60 -10.63
N ALA A 123 -3.43 -6.42 -11.59
CA ALA A 123 -3.35 -6.09 -13.03
C ALA A 123 -4.16 -4.84 -13.43
N GLY A 124 -5.11 -4.41 -12.59
CA GLY A 124 -5.89 -3.19 -12.77
C GLY A 124 -5.30 -1.97 -12.06
N GLY A 125 -4.10 -2.08 -11.49
CA GLY A 125 -3.44 -1.01 -10.74
C GLY A 125 -4.00 -0.80 -9.33
N LYS A 126 -4.83 -1.69 -8.81
CA LYS A 126 -5.40 -1.57 -7.46
C LYS A 126 -4.41 -2.08 -6.43
N GLU A 127 -4.06 -1.22 -5.48
CA GLU A 127 -3.18 -1.55 -4.38
C GLU A 127 -3.92 -2.21 -3.20
N MET A 128 -3.27 -3.21 -2.60
CA MET A 128 -3.77 -3.93 -1.42
C MET A 128 -2.64 -4.21 -0.43
N LEU A 129 -2.90 -4.03 0.86
CA LEU A 129 -1.99 -4.48 1.92
C LEU A 129 -2.52 -5.78 2.50
N SER A 130 -1.74 -6.86 2.37
CA SER A 130 -2.06 -8.13 3.01
C SER A 130 -1.28 -8.24 4.31
N THR A 131 -1.96 -8.27 5.45
CA THR A 131 -1.30 -8.23 6.76
C THR A 131 -1.75 -9.34 7.69
N THR A 132 -0.82 -9.78 8.54
CA THR A 132 -1.10 -10.57 9.74
C THR A 132 -0.77 -9.69 10.94
N TRP A 133 -1.52 -9.83 12.03
CA TRP A 133 -1.30 -9.05 13.24
C TRP A 133 -1.29 -9.90 14.49
N LEU A 134 -0.57 -9.40 15.49
CA LEU A 134 -0.58 -9.88 16.87
C LEU A 134 -1.04 -8.74 17.77
N LEU A 135 -2.15 -8.96 18.47
CA LEU A 135 -2.64 -8.05 19.50
C LEU A 135 -2.19 -8.60 20.85
N ARG A 136 -1.38 -7.80 21.56
CA ARG A 136 -0.84 -8.12 22.87
C ARG A 136 -1.54 -7.30 23.94
N GLU A 137 -2.28 -7.97 24.81
CA GLU A 137 -2.84 -7.38 26.03
C GLU A 137 -1.79 -7.27 27.14
N ALA A 138 -1.95 -6.26 27.99
CA ALA A 138 -1.26 -6.19 29.26
C ALA A 138 -1.94 -7.13 30.26
N VAL A 139 -1.16 -7.95 30.97
CA VAL A 139 -1.63 -8.88 32.00
C VAL A 139 -0.97 -8.59 33.34
N GLY A 140 -1.62 -9.00 34.43
CA GLY A 140 -1.19 -8.65 35.79
C GLY A 140 0.00 -9.48 36.29
N SER A 141 0.24 -10.65 35.69
CA SER A 141 1.33 -11.55 36.09
C SER A 141 1.82 -12.42 34.94
N LEU A 142 2.93 -13.13 35.14
CA LEU A 142 3.51 -14.04 34.14
C LEU A 142 2.62 -15.26 33.89
N GLU A 143 1.90 -15.73 34.90
CA GLU A 143 0.98 -16.87 34.82
C GLU A 143 -0.22 -16.57 33.91
N GLU A 144 -0.48 -15.30 33.61
CA GLU A 144 -1.52 -14.86 32.69
C GLU A 144 -1.02 -14.66 31.26
N ASP A 145 0.29 -14.79 31.00
CA ASP A 145 0.90 -14.52 29.69
C ASP A 145 0.31 -15.38 28.56
N TRP A 146 -0.02 -16.64 28.88
CA TRP A 146 -0.51 -17.62 27.91
C TRP A 146 -1.77 -17.17 27.14
N LYS A 147 -2.60 -16.31 27.75
CA LYS A 147 -3.85 -15.78 27.16
C LYS A 147 -3.69 -14.38 26.55
N ALA A 148 -2.52 -13.76 26.68
CA ALA A 148 -2.34 -12.33 26.41
C ALA A 148 -2.17 -11.97 24.92
N THR A 149 -1.97 -12.96 24.05
CA THR A 149 -1.70 -12.72 22.62
C THR A 149 -2.81 -13.29 21.73
N ARG A 150 -3.44 -12.43 20.93
CA ARG A 150 -4.35 -12.84 19.84
C ARG A 150 -3.68 -12.64 18.49
N VAL A 151 -4.06 -13.45 17.51
CA VAL A 151 -3.58 -13.38 16.12
C VAL A 151 -4.76 -13.19 15.17
N GLY A 152 -4.53 -12.46 14.10
CA GLY A 152 -5.51 -12.32 13.02
C GLY A 152 -4.89 -11.81 11.74
N ARG A 153 -5.75 -11.55 10.75
CA ARG A 153 -5.39 -11.10 9.42
C ARG A 153 -6.29 -9.94 9.03
N ASN A 154 -5.76 -8.98 8.28
CA ASN A 154 -6.55 -7.96 7.62
C ASN A 154 -6.06 -7.74 6.20
N VAL A 155 -6.97 -7.31 5.34
CA VAL A 155 -6.64 -6.85 3.99
C VAL A 155 -7.08 -5.41 3.87
N PHE A 156 -6.12 -4.51 3.62
CA PHE A 156 -6.39 -3.10 3.43
C PHE A 156 -6.45 -2.75 1.95
N SER A 157 -7.35 -1.83 1.61
CA SER A 157 -7.45 -1.21 0.30
C SER A 157 -7.41 0.31 0.43
N ARG A 158 -7.03 0.98 -0.67
CA ARG A 158 -7.00 2.45 -0.74
C ARG A 158 -8.35 3.05 -0.39
N LYS A 159 -8.39 3.95 0.59
CA LYS A 159 -9.59 4.73 0.88
C LYS A 159 -9.63 5.96 -0.04
N ARG A 160 -10.63 6.02 -0.92
CA ARG A 160 -10.89 7.25 -1.69
C ARG A 160 -11.46 8.31 -0.76
N THR A 161 -10.74 9.41 -0.56
CA THR A 161 -11.29 10.58 0.11
C THR A 161 -11.82 11.58 -0.91
N PRO A 162 -13.05 12.10 -0.72
CA PRO A 162 -13.40 13.40 -1.26
C PRO A 162 -12.40 14.41 -0.71
N LYS A 163 -11.87 15.31 -1.56
CA LYS A 163 -10.84 16.31 -1.18
C LYS A 163 -11.17 16.95 0.17
N GLY A 164 -10.22 16.90 1.12
CA GLY A 164 -10.27 17.65 2.38
C GLY A 164 -10.71 16.90 3.65
N LYS A 165 -10.90 15.57 3.63
CA LYS A 165 -11.20 14.80 4.86
C LYS A 165 -10.01 13.97 5.33
N ILE A 166 -9.44 14.37 6.47
CA ILE A 166 -8.46 13.62 7.28
C ILE A 166 -9.22 12.52 8.06
N LEU A 167 -8.53 11.52 8.60
CA LEU A 167 -9.14 10.54 9.52
C LEU A 167 -10.00 11.26 10.57
N PRO A 168 -11.30 10.89 10.72
CA PRO A 168 -12.13 11.46 11.77
C PRO A 168 -11.53 11.13 13.13
N ASN A 169 -11.58 12.10 14.04
CA ASN A 169 -10.94 12.00 15.37
C ASN A 169 -11.62 10.95 16.28
N SER A 170 -12.81 10.49 15.92
CA SER A 170 -13.65 9.56 16.67
C SER A 170 -14.35 8.58 15.73
N SER A 171 -14.63 7.36 16.23
CA SER A 171 -15.54 6.46 15.53
C SER A 171 -16.98 7.01 15.63
N PRO A 172 -17.82 6.89 14.59
CA PRO A 172 -19.22 7.35 14.64
C PRO A 172 -20.05 6.65 15.73
N LEU A 173 -19.59 5.50 16.26
CA LEU A 173 -20.21 4.83 17.40
C LEU A 173 -20.12 5.66 18.70
N CYS A 174 -19.13 6.55 18.80
CA CYS A 174 -18.87 7.35 19.99
C CYS A 174 -19.69 8.65 20.05
N GLU A 175 -20.11 9.17 18.89
CA GLU A 175 -20.94 10.39 18.82
C GLU A 175 -22.37 10.14 19.35
N ALA A 176 -22.85 8.89 19.30
CA ALA A 176 -24.19 8.51 19.74
C ALA A 176 -24.40 8.46 21.27
N VAL A 177 -23.33 8.59 22.08
CA VAL A 177 -23.41 8.47 23.56
C VAL A 177 -23.51 9.84 24.26
N SER A 178 -23.33 10.94 23.54
CA SER A 178 -23.32 12.29 24.11
C SER A 178 -24.68 12.99 23.96
N LEU A 179 -25.75 12.43 24.52
CA LEU A 179 -26.97 13.19 24.79
C LEU A 179 -27.26 13.15 26.29
N PRO A 180 -27.21 14.28 27.01
CA PRO A 180 -27.83 14.35 28.33
C PRO A 180 -29.34 14.13 28.15
N GLY A 181 -29.90 13.20 28.92
CA GLY A 181 -31.35 13.05 29.06
C GLY A 181 -31.99 14.31 29.66
N PRO A 182 -33.32 14.44 29.54
CA PRO A 182 -34.08 15.66 29.85
C PRO A 182 -33.93 16.15 31.29
#